data_AF-A0A3R8RTB5-F1
#
_entry.id   AF-A0A3R8RTB5-F1
#
_cell.length_a   1.000
_cell.length_b   1.000
_cell.length_c   1.000
_cell.angle_alpha   90.00
_cell.angle_beta   90.00
_cell.angle_gamma   90.00
#
_symmetry.space_group_name_H-M   'P 1'
#
loop_
_entity.id
_entity.type
_entity.pdbx_description
1 polymer ?
#
loop_
_entity_poly.entity_id
_entity_poly.type
_entity_poly.pdbx_seq_one_letter_code
_entity_poly.pdbx_strand_id
1 'polypeptide(L)'
;MDTRNPSAPSRAQARTAGKNHPHAGGLVHENARHTERFTVIGNHLAQHPELSLVARGLALYIQSLPSGASVDIKTLASRFPEGRDRIAAALRDLEAHGYLRRTRERLPGGRIVTRTVSCNRPGHRGRTGEDQAPGPPKKRQPAPRKKVLPVVPQPAYPAPALIQRAIELLATLRRHDPRLLLSATDTEHLAPGVAAWLERDLTPTDVRDALTA
;
A
#
# COMPACT_ATOMS: atom_id res chain seq x y z
N MET A 1 23.12 26.81 72.33
CA MET A 1 22.22 26.81 71.16
C MET A 1 23.09 26.57 69.95
N ASP A 2 23.32 25.31 69.55
CA ASP A 2 24.00 24.99 68.30
C ASP A 2 23.29 23.80 67.65
N THR A 3 22.40 24.16 66.74
CA THR A 3 21.52 23.30 65.96
C THR A 3 22.33 22.58 64.87
N ARG A 4 22.44 21.25 64.96
CA ARG A 4 22.82 20.42 63.81
C ARG A 4 21.73 20.52 62.75
N ASN A 5 22.04 21.13 61.61
CA ASN A 5 21.17 21.19 60.43
C ASN A 5 21.57 20.07 59.44
N PRO A 6 20.75 19.01 59.26
CA PRO A 6 21.01 17.93 58.32
C PRO A 6 20.38 18.31 56.97
N SER A 7 20.97 19.26 56.26
CA SER A 7 20.47 19.73 54.96
C SER A 7 21.60 19.75 53.93
N ALA A 8 22.13 18.58 53.59
CA ALA A 8 23.00 18.41 52.44
C ALA A 8 22.66 17.10 51.73
N PRO A 9 21.98 17.12 50.56
CA PRO A 9 21.82 15.92 49.76
C PRO A 9 23.20 15.49 49.23
N SER A 10 23.48 14.20 49.37
CA SER A 10 24.67 13.57 48.84
C SER A 10 24.60 13.56 47.30
N ARG A 11 25.57 14.27 46.70
CA ARG A 11 25.92 14.27 45.26
C ARG A 11 25.11 15.22 44.36
N ALA A 12 25.84 16.11 43.69
CA ALA A 12 25.34 16.94 42.60
C ALA A 12 24.92 16.05 41.41
N GLN A 13 23.63 16.04 41.07
CA GLN A 13 23.14 15.48 39.82
C GLN A 13 23.63 16.36 38.67
N ALA A 14 24.40 15.76 37.75
CA ALA A 14 24.84 16.42 36.54
C ALA A 14 23.63 16.91 35.74
N ARG A 15 23.70 18.17 35.27
CA ARG A 15 22.75 18.72 34.30
C ARG A 15 22.84 17.90 33.00
N THR A 16 21.92 16.97 32.78
CA THR A 16 21.69 16.45 31.43
C THR A 16 20.98 17.53 30.63
N ALA A 17 21.78 18.20 29.79
CA ALA A 17 21.30 19.02 28.70
C ALA A 17 20.41 18.14 27.80
N GLY A 18 19.13 18.48 27.78
CA GLY A 18 18.13 17.84 26.95
C GLY A 18 16.79 18.43 27.33
N LYS A 19 16.42 19.55 26.69
CA LYS A 19 15.07 20.09 26.75
C LYS A 19 14.11 19.03 26.21
N ASN A 20 13.63 18.15 27.08
CA ASN A 20 12.47 17.32 26.79
C ASN A 20 11.25 18.24 26.86
N HIS A 21 11.00 18.97 25.78
CA HIS A 21 9.63 19.37 25.50
C HIS A 21 8.89 18.07 25.19
N PRO A 22 7.99 17.57 26.06
CA PRO A 22 7.08 16.53 25.60
C PRO A 22 6.34 17.16 24.41
N HIS A 23 6.36 16.49 23.26
CA HIS A 23 5.45 16.84 22.17
C HIS A 23 4.01 16.49 22.63
N ALA A 24 3.47 17.28 23.57
CA ALA A 24 2.12 17.15 24.10
C ALA A 24 1.11 17.81 23.14
N GLY A 25 1.30 17.60 21.84
CA GLY A 25 0.50 18.16 20.77
C GLY A 25 0.59 17.25 19.55
N GLY A 26 -0.51 16.60 19.22
CA GLY A 26 -0.62 15.67 18.10
C GLY A 26 -2.07 15.23 17.93
N LEU A 27 -2.41 14.73 16.74
CA LEU A 27 -3.73 14.20 16.44
C LEU A 27 -3.92 12.84 17.12
N VAL A 28 -4.75 12.80 18.16
CA VAL A 28 -5.23 11.53 18.75
C VAL A 28 -6.47 11.11 17.99
N HIS A 29 -6.47 9.88 17.48
CA HIS A 29 -7.62 9.32 16.78
C HIS A 29 -8.46 8.49 17.74
N GLU A 30 -9.72 8.88 17.94
CA GLU A 30 -10.73 8.02 18.54
C GLU A 30 -11.42 7.25 17.41
N ASN A 31 -11.00 6.01 17.18
CA ASN A 31 -11.46 5.21 16.05
C ASN A 31 -12.55 4.23 16.48
N ALA A 32 -13.73 4.34 15.87
CA ALA A 32 -14.75 3.31 15.89
C ALA A 32 -14.73 2.54 14.55
N ARG A 33 -14.97 1.22 14.61
CA ARG A 33 -15.03 0.41 13.39
C ARG A 33 -16.33 0.71 12.63
N HIS A 34 -16.20 1.22 11.41
CA HIS A 34 -17.33 1.27 10.47
C HIS A 34 -17.56 -0.12 9.87
N THR A 35 -18.79 -0.63 9.97
CA THR A 35 -19.19 -1.93 9.41
C THR A 35 -20.03 -1.80 8.15
N GLU A 36 -20.70 -0.67 7.96
CA GLU A 36 -21.61 -0.42 6.83
C GLU A 36 -21.45 1.02 6.30
N ARG A 37 -21.89 1.24 5.05
CA ARG A 37 -21.97 2.58 4.42
C ARG A 37 -20.68 3.40 4.46
N PHE A 38 -19.53 2.74 4.29
CA PHE A 38 -18.24 3.40 4.20
C PHE A 38 -17.59 3.17 2.84
N THR A 39 -16.66 4.04 2.48
CA THR A 39 -15.84 3.92 1.26
C THR A 39 -14.38 3.85 1.67
N VAL A 40 -13.67 2.84 1.18
CA VAL A 40 -12.23 2.69 1.43
C VAL A 40 -11.47 3.59 0.48
N ILE A 41 -10.78 4.58 1.04
CA ILE A 41 -9.95 5.52 0.31
C ILE A 41 -8.48 5.18 0.55
N GLY A 42 -7.71 5.03 -0.53
CA GLY A 42 -6.27 4.81 -0.43
C GLY A 42 -5.50 6.05 0.04
N ASN A 43 -4.47 5.86 0.87
CA ASN A 43 -3.62 6.97 1.34
C ASN A 43 -2.96 7.74 0.19
N HIS A 44 -2.70 7.09 -0.95
CA HIS A 44 -2.15 7.75 -2.14
C HIS A 44 -3.09 8.83 -2.70
N LEU A 45 -4.41 8.71 -2.49
CA LEU A 45 -5.37 9.74 -2.84
C LEU A 45 -5.52 10.76 -1.69
N ALA A 46 -5.72 10.29 -0.47
CA ALA A 46 -5.96 11.15 0.69
C ALA A 46 -4.79 12.12 0.95
N GLN A 47 -3.57 11.65 0.76
CA GLN A 47 -2.33 12.39 1.01
C GLN A 47 -1.61 12.79 -0.29
N HIS A 48 -2.32 12.82 -1.42
CA HIS A 48 -1.69 13.12 -2.70
C HIS A 48 -1.06 14.53 -2.69
N PRO A 49 0.25 14.66 -2.96
CA PRO A 49 0.96 15.94 -2.80
C PRO A 49 0.61 16.97 -3.88
N GLU A 50 0.31 16.50 -5.10
CA GLU A 50 0.05 17.38 -6.25
C GLU A 50 -1.45 17.62 -6.51
N LEU A 51 -2.35 16.99 -5.75
CA LEU A 51 -3.79 17.24 -5.90
C LEU A 51 -4.24 18.36 -4.98
N SER A 52 -5.05 19.27 -5.52
CA SER A 52 -5.77 20.24 -4.72
C SER A 52 -6.66 19.56 -3.68
N LEU A 53 -6.89 20.21 -2.53
CA LEU A 53 -7.77 19.67 -1.49
C LEU A 53 -9.20 19.45 -2.02
N VAL A 54 -9.65 20.34 -2.91
CA VAL A 54 -10.94 20.21 -3.61
C VAL A 54 -10.95 18.97 -4.50
N ALA A 55 -9.89 18.70 -5.27
CA ALA A 55 -9.79 17.48 -6.06
C ALA A 55 -9.84 16.22 -5.18
N ARG A 56 -9.13 16.20 -4.05
CA ARG A 56 -9.18 15.08 -3.09
C ARG A 56 -10.58 14.88 -2.50
N GLY A 57 -11.25 15.97 -2.11
CA GLY A 57 -12.62 15.94 -1.62
C GLY A 57 -13.63 15.44 -2.68
N LEU A 58 -13.50 15.91 -3.92
CA LEU A 58 -14.32 15.43 -5.03
C LEU A 58 -14.07 13.95 -5.32
N ALA A 59 -12.82 13.48 -5.29
CA ALA A 59 -12.52 12.08 -5.50
C ALA A 59 -13.11 11.19 -4.40
N LEU A 60 -13.03 11.61 -3.14
CA LEU A 60 -13.68 10.93 -2.01
C LEU A 60 -15.19 10.82 -2.23
N TYR A 61 -15.82 11.93 -2.64
CA TYR A 61 -17.25 11.95 -2.91
C TYR A 61 -17.62 11.06 -4.12
N ILE A 62 -16.87 11.13 -5.22
CA ILE A 62 -17.15 10.35 -6.42
C ILE A 62 -17.02 8.83 -6.13
N GLN A 63 -16.06 8.41 -5.31
CA GLN A 63 -15.89 6.99 -4.96
C GLN A 63 -16.98 6.44 -4.04
N SER A 64 -17.70 7.30 -3.31
CA SER A 64 -18.83 6.87 -2.48
C SER A 64 -20.16 6.78 -3.23
N LEU A 65 -20.21 7.26 -4.48
CA LEU A 65 -21.41 7.23 -5.30
C LEU A 65 -21.68 5.84 -5.88
N PRO A 66 -22.97 5.48 -6.08
CA PRO A 66 -23.33 4.31 -6.86
C PRO A 66 -22.92 4.48 -8.32
N SER A 67 -22.75 3.36 -9.02
CA SER A 67 -22.51 3.36 -10.46
C SER A 67 -23.64 4.06 -11.20
N GLY A 68 -23.30 4.91 -12.18
CA GLY A 68 -24.27 5.67 -12.98
C GLY A 68 -24.65 7.03 -12.42
N ALA A 69 -24.15 7.42 -11.24
CA ALA A 69 -24.35 8.77 -10.72
C ALA A 69 -23.73 9.84 -11.64
N SER A 70 -24.41 10.98 -11.78
CA SER A 70 -23.93 12.10 -12.61
C SER A 70 -22.76 12.83 -11.96
N VAL A 71 -21.63 12.89 -12.65
CA VAL A 71 -20.39 13.57 -12.23
C VAL A 71 -20.02 14.65 -13.25
N ASP A 72 -20.94 15.59 -13.44
CA ASP A 72 -20.73 16.79 -14.26
C ASP A 72 -20.55 18.05 -13.42
N ILE A 73 -19.98 19.08 -14.04
CA ILE A 73 -19.63 20.35 -13.35
C ILE A 73 -20.88 21.02 -12.77
N LYS A 74 -22.02 20.96 -13.48
CA LYS A 74 -23.26 21.60 -13.02
C LYS A 74 -23.81 20.88 -11.79
N THR A 75 -23.92 19.55 -11.84
CA THR A 75 -24.41 18.74 -10.71
C THR A 75 -23.53 18.89 -9.49
N LEU A 76 -22.21 18.88 -9.65
CA LEU A 76 -21.27 19.06 -8.53
C LEU A 76 -21.33 20.50 -7.97
N ALA A 77 -21.40 21.52 -8.82
CA ALA A 77 -21.48 22.92 -8.38
C ALA A 77 -22.80 23.26 -7.69
N SER A 78 -23.87 22.53 -7.99
CA SER A 78 -25.13 22.66 -7.25
C SER A 78 -25.10 21.97 -5.88
N ARG A 79 -24.16 21.05 -5.63
CA ARG A 79 -24.09 20.26 -4.39
C ARG A 79 -23.09 20.83 -3.38
N PHE A 80 -22.00 21.42 -3.84
CA PHE A 80 -20.92 21.90 -2.98
C PHE A 80 -20.88 23.43 -2.96
N PRO A 81 -20.35 24.05 -1.90
CA PRO A 81 -20.15 25.50 -1.83
C PRO A 81 -19.04 26.02 -2.78
N GLU A 82 -18.53 25.16 -3.66
CA GLU A 82 -17.43 25.46 -4.57
C GLU A 82 -17.94 25.95 -5.92
N GLY A 83 -17.28 26.99 -6.45
CA GLY A 83 -17.61 27.54 -7.76
C GLY A 83 -17.39 26.56 -8.92
N ARG A 84 -18.13 26.77 -10.02
CA ARG A 84 -18.04 25.95 -11.24
C ARG A 84 -16.61 25.80 -11.76
N ASP A 85 -15.84 26.88 -11.78
CA ASP A 85 -14.47 26.88 -12.31
C ASP A 85 -13.51 26.06 -11.45
N ARG A 86 -13.68 26.12 -10.12
CA ARG A 86 -12.89 25.37 -9.16
C ARG A 86 -13.21 23.87 -9.24
N ILE A 87 -14.48 23.53 -9.43
CA ILE A 87 -14.91 22.14 -9.68
C ILE A 87 -14.36 21.65 -11.02
N ALA A 88 -14.42 22.46 -12.06
CA ALA A 88 -13.85 22.12 -13.37
C ALA A 88 -12.33 21.90 -13.27
N ALA A 89 -11.61 22.75 -12.54
CA ALA A 89 -10.19 22.61 -12.28
C ALA A 89 -9.88 21.32 -11.51
N ALA A 90 -10.61 21.07 -10.43
CA ALA A 90 -10.44 19.86 -9.63
C ALA A 90 -10.71 18.57 -10.44
N LEU A 91 -11.71 18.56 -11.33
CA LEU A 91 -11.95 17.43 -12.23
C LEU A 91 -10.78 17.23 -13.22
N ARG A 92 -10.21 18.32 -13.76
CA ARG A 92 -9.01 18.25 -14.60
C ARG A 92 -7.79 17.73 -13.83
N ASP A 93 -7.61 18.16 -12.58
CA ASP A 93 -6.55 17.63 -11.71
C ASP A 93 -6.68 16.11 -11.54
N LEU A 94 -7.90 15.62 -11.28
CA LEU A 94 -8.16 14.19 -11.13
C LEU A 94 -7.91 13.40 -12.41
N GLU A 95 -8.26 13.97 -13.58
CA GLU A 95 -7.96 13.37 -14.88
C GLU A 95 -6.45 13.32 -15.14
N ALA A 96 -5.74 14.41 -14.88
CA ALA A 96 -4.29 14.52 -15.09
C ALA A 96 -3.49 13.49 -14.25
N HIS A 97 -3.97 13.18 -13.05
CA HIS A 97 -3.35 12.20 -12.15
C HIS A 97 -3.96 10.79 -12.26
N GLY A 98 -4.90 10.58 -13.20
CA GLY A 98 -5.47 9.27 -13.51
C GLY A 98 -6.48 8.74 -12.51
N TYR A 99 -6.99 9.58 -11.61
CA TYR A 99 -8.09 9.25 -10.68
C TYR A 99 -9.46 9.32 -11.34
N LEU A 100 -9.57 10.05 -12.47
CA LEU A 100 -10.78 10.14 -13.28
C LEU A 100 -10.43 9.89 -14.74
N ARG A 101 -11.32 9.23 -15.48
CA ARG A 101 -11.27 9.14 -16.94
C ARG A 101 -12.61 9.51 -17.52
N ARG A 102 -12.60 10.25 -18.62
CA ARG A 102 -13.79 10.59 -19.39
C ARG A 102 -13.61 10.13 -20.82
N THR A 103 -14.44 9.21 -21.26
CA THR A 103 -14.49 8.75 -22.65
C THR A 103 -15.81 9.21 -23.28
N ARG A 104 -15.76 9.58 -24.56
CA ARG A 104 -16.98 9.88 -25.33
C ARG A 104 -17.35 8.63 -26.10
N GLU A 105 -18.41 7.96 -25.69
CA GLU A 105 -18.89 6.74 -26.33
C GLU A 105 -20.08 7.08 -27.23
N ARG A 106 -20.02 6.63 -28.49
CA ARG A 106 -21.16 6.69 -29.40
C ARG A 106 -22.01 5.45 -29.17
N LEU A 107 -23.24 5.64 -28.70
CA LEU A 107 -24.18 4.54 -28.57
C LEU A 107 -24.69 4.08 -29.94
N PRO A 108 -25.22 2.86 -30.06
CA PRO A 108 -25.78 2.30 -31.29
C PRO A 108 -26.86 3.19 -31.96
N GLY A 109 -27.46 4.13 -31.22
CA GLY A 109 -28.42 5.12 -31.72
C GLY A 109 -27.82 6.48 -32.11
N GLY A 110 -26.51 6.59 -32.34
CA GLY A 110 -25.85 7.84 -32.77
C GLY A 110 -25.66 8.91 -31.68
N ARG A 111 -26.24 8.72 -30.49
CA ARG A 111 -26.06 9.60 -29.33
C ARG A 111 -24.65 9.44 -28.74
N ILE A 112 -23.94 10.55 -28.57
CA ILE A 112 -22.65 10.59 -27.87
C ILE A 112 -22.92 10.79 -26.38
N VAL A 113 -22.46 9.86 -25.54
CA VAL A 113 -22.54 9.95 -24.08
C VAL A 113 -21.13 10.04 -23.50
N THR A 114 -20.94 10.93 -22.54
CA THR A 114 -19.71 11.02 -21.77
C THR A 114 -19.75 9.98 -20.66
N ARG A 115 -18.91 8.95 -20.77
CA ARG A 115 -18.72 7.96 -19.71
C ARG A 115 -17.60 8.42 -18.79
N THR A 116 -17.95 8.62 -17.52
CA THR A 116 -16.98 9.00 -16.48
C THR A 116 -16.65 7.77 -15.63
N VAL A 117 -15.37 7.42 -15.56
CA VAL A 117 -14.86 6.28 -14.78
C VAL A 117 -13.98 6.80 -13.66
N SER A 118 -14.37 6.53 -12.41
CA SER A 118 -13.52 6.76 -11.24
C SER A 118 -12.51 5.63 -11.07
N CYS A 119 -11.25 5.96 -10.85
CA CYS A 119 -10.16 5.02 -10.64
C CYS A 119 -9.67 5.10 -9.20
N ASN A 120 -10.01 4.11 -8.36
CA ASN A 120 -9.59 4.09 -6.96
C ASN A 120 -8.06 3.88 -6.81
N ARG A 121 -7.38 3.28 -7.80
CA ARG A 121 -5.91 3.17 -7.81
C ARG A 121 -5.35 3.46 -9.21
N PRO A 122 -4.79 4.66 -9.45
CA PRO A 122 -4.21 4.99 -10.74
C PRO A 122 -3.03 4.05 -11.05
N GLY A 123 -2.95 3.58 -12.29
CA GLY A 123 -1.89 2.67 -12.74
C GLY A 123 -2.07 1.18 -12.39
N HIS A 124 -3.12 0.78 -11.67
CA HIS A 124 -3.36 -0.64 -11.35
C HIS A 124 -3.93 -1.45 -12.53
N ARG A 125 -4.55 -0.80 -13.52
CA ARG A 125 -4.84 -1.46 -14.81
C ARG A 125 -3.54 -1.69 -15.57
N GLY A 126 -2.91 -2.83 -15.29
CA GLY A 126 -2.03 -3.47 -16.25
C GLY A 126 -2.86 -4.03 -17.40
N ARG A 127 -2.49 -3.68 -18.64
CA ARG A 127 -2.50 -4.60 -19.78
C ARG A 127 -3.84 -5.15 -20.30
N THR A 128 -4.92 -4.38 -20.27
CA THR A 128 -6.10 -4.70 -21.09
C THR A 128 -6.75 -3.45 -21.68
N GLY A 129 -6.71 -3.35 -23.02
CA GLY A 129 -7.63 -2.56 -23.86
C GLY A 129 -7.31 -1.08 -24.04
N GLU A 130 -6.58 -0.79 -25.13
CA GLU A 130 -6.86 0.27 -26.13
C GLU A 130 -7.39 1.63 -25.61
N ASP A 131 -6.47 2.57 -25.44
CA ASP A 131 -6.46 3.91 -26.08
C ASP A 131 -5.35 4.74 -25.40
N GLN A 132 -4.15 4.67 -25.95
CA GLN A 132 -3.08 5.63 -25.65
C GLN A 132 -2.79 6.44 -26.91
N ALA A 133 -3.26 7.68 -26.91
CA ALA A 133 -2.62 8.73 -27.70
C ALA A 133 -1.20 8.99 -27.12
N PRO A 134 -0.19 9.24 -27.95
CA PRO A 134 1.19 9.35 -27.49
C PRO A 134 1.44 10.73 -26.86
N GLY A 135 1.48 10.79 -25.53
CA GLY A 135 2.08 11.91 -24.80
C GLY A 135 3.59 11.70 -24.61
N PRO A 136 4.41 12.77 -24.59
CA PRO A 136 5.86 12.66 -24.52
C PRO A 136 6.31 11.99 -23.20
N PRO A 137 7.40 11.21 -23.21
CA PRO A 137 7.76 10.36 -22.08
C PRO A 137 8.22 11.21 -20.89
N LYS A 138 7.40 11.30 -19.84
CA LYS A 138 7.86 11.76 -18.53
C LYS A 138 8.86 10.73 -17.98
N LYS A 139 10.07 11.21 -17.68
CA LYS A 139 11.18 10.44 -17.10
C LYS A 139 10.68 9.64 -15.90
N ARG A 140 10.70 8.31 -16.02
CA ARG A 140 10.39 7.37 -14.93
C ARG A 140 11.38 7.60 -13.79
N GLN A 141 10.89 8.09 -12.66
CA GLN A 141 11.63 7.92 -11.41
C GLN A 141 11.74 6.40 -11.14
N PRO A 142 12.93 5.89 -10.78
CA PRO A 142 13.09 4.48 -10.50
C PRO A 142 12.25 4.10 -9.28
N ALA A 143 11.31 3.19 -9.48
CA ALA A 143 10.59 2.53 -8.40
C ALA A 143 11.59 1.96 -7.38
N PRO A 144 11.24 1.90 -6.08
CA PRO A 144 12.07 1.22 -5.10
C PRO A 144 12.31 -0.20 -5.61
N ARG A 145 13.58 -0.52 -5.87
CA ARG A 145 13.99 -1.84 -6.36
C ARG A 145 13.47 -2.86 -5.36
N LYS A 146 12.48 -3.67 -5.76
CA LYS A 146 12.16 -4.91 -5.06
C LYS A 146 13.49 -5.63 -4.89
N LYS A 147 13.89 -5.96 -3.65
CA LYS A 147 15.06 -6.80 -3.41
C LYS A 147 14.87 -8.04 -4.28
N VAL A 148 15.71 -8.20 -5.29
CA VAL A 148 15.68 -9.40 -6.14
C VAL A 148 16.11 -10.53 -5.22
N LEU A 149 15.15 -11.36 -4.83
CA LEU A 149 15.46 -12.55 -4.05
C LEU A 149 16.37 -13.44 -4.92
N PRO A 150 17.40 -14.06 -4.32
CA PRO A 150 18.37 -14.85 -5.06
C PRO A 150 17.67 -15.97 -5.83
N VAL A 151 18.17 -16.30 -7.02
CA VAL A 151 17.66 -17.44 -7.80
C VAL A 151 17.85 -18.70 -6.97
N VAL A 152 16.78 -19.48 -6.84
CA VAL A 152 16.76 -20.76 -6.14
C VAL A 152 16.70 -21.87 -7.20
N PRO A 153 17.43 -22.99 -7.03
CA PRO A 153 17.32 -24.13 -7.92
C PRO A 153 15.86 -24.61 -8.02
N GLN A 154 15.45 -25.00 -9.23
CA GLN A 154 14.11 -25.55 -9.47
C GLN A 154 14.20 -27.06 -9.67
N PRO A 155 13.22 -27.83 -9.18
CA PRO A 155 13.16 -29.27 -9.44
C PRO A 155 12.92 -29.52 -10.93
N ALA A 156 13.43 -30.63 -11.46
CA ALA A 156 13.19 -31.04 -12.84
C ALA A 156 11.71 -31.40 -13.04
N TYR A 157 11.05 -31.95 -12.02
CA TYR A 157 9.61 -32.21 -12.00
C TYR A 157 8.91 -31.51 -10.82
N PRO A 158 8.29 -30.33 -11.04
CA PRO A 158 7.57 -29.60 -10.00
C PRO A 158 6.20 -30.25 -9.72
N ALA A 159 6.18 -31.39 -9.05
CA ALA A 159 4.95 -31.99 -8.56
C ALA A 159 4.36 -31.14 -7.42
N PRO A 160 3.06 -30.78 -7.43
CA PRO A 160 2.45 -29.99 -6.36
C PRO A 160 2.60 -30.58 -4.96
N ALA A 161 2.56 -31.92 -4.85
CA ALA A 161 2.78 -32.62 -3.58
C ALA A 161 4.21 -32.46 -3.03
N LEU A 162 5.20 -32.35 -3.91
CA LEU A 162 6.61 -32.22 -3.57
C LEU A 162 6.89 -30.79 -3.08
N ILE A 163 6.32 -29.78 -3.75
CA ILE A 163 6.38 -28.37 -3.31
C ILE A 163 5.66 -28.19 -1.97
N GLN A 164 4.50 -28.82 -1.79
CA GLN A 164 3.76 -28.76 -0.53
C GLN A 164 4.57 -29.36 0.64
N ARG A 165 5.23 -30.51 0.43
CA ARG A 165 6.15 -31.09 1.43
C ARG A 165 7.31 -30.16 1.77
N ALA A 166 7.86 -29.44 0.79
CA ALA A 166 8.93 -28.46 1.02
C ALA A 166 8.45 -27.27 1.88
N ILE A 167 7.24 -26.75 1.61
CA ILE A 167 6.63 -25.66 2.40
C ILE A 167 6.38 -26.12 3.84
N GLU A 168 5.84 -27.32 4.03
CA GLU A 168 5.60 -27.89 5.35
C GLU A 168 6.91 -28.04 6.15
N LEU A 169 7.97 -28.53 5.50
CA LEU A 169 9.30 -28.63 6.10
C LEU A 169 9.80 -27.25 6.56
N LEU A 170 9.77 -26.24 5.69
CA LEU A 170 10.19 -24.87 6.00
C LEU A 170 9.37 -24.27 7.15
N ALA A 171 8.05 -24.51 7.19
CA ALA A 171 7.20 -24.05 8.28
C ALA A 171 7.53 -24.71 9.64
N THR A 172 8.10 -25.92 9.62
CA THR A 172 8.56 -26.62 10.84
C THR A 172 9.91 -26.11 11.38
N LEU A 173 10.71 -25.37 10.59
CA LEU A 173 12.05 -24.94 10.97
C LEU A 173 12.07 -24.05 12.20
N ARG A 174 11.11 -23.11 12.32
CA ARG A 174 10.98 -22.23 13.49
C ARG A 174 10.88 -22.98 14.82
N ARG A 175 10.33 -24.20 14.82
CA ARG A 175 10.21 -25.02 16.04
C ARG A 175 11.54 -25.63 16.47
N HIS A 176 12.50 -25.75 15.56
CA HIS A 176 13.79 -26.39 15.78
C HIS A 176 14.91 -25.35 15.95
N ASP A 177 14.84 -24.22 15.21
CA ASP A 177 15.69 -23.05 15.44
C ASP A 177 14.84 -21.77 15.45
N PRO A 178 14.69 -21.07 16.60
CA PRO A 178 13.92 -19.84 16.69
C PRO A 178 14.54 -18.66 15.92
N ARG A 179 15.79 -18.77 15.45
CA ARG A 179 16.46 -17.73 14.65
C ARG A 179 16.00 -17.73 13.18
N LEU A 180 15.47 -18.85 12.68
CA LEU A 180 15.01 -19.01 11.30
C LEU A 180 13.54 -18.57 11.16
N LEU A 181 13.29 -17.27 11.29
CA LEU A 181 11.97 -16.68 11.06
C LEU A 181 11.77 -16.38 9.57
N LEU A 182 11.21 -17.35 8.85
CA LEU A 182 10.85 -17.21 7.45
C LEU A 182 9.44 -16.59 7.33
N SER A 183 9.30 -15.55 6.51
CA SER A 183 7.98 -15.02 6.16
C SER A 183 7.26 -15.95 5.18
N ALA A 184 5.95 -15.76 4.98
CA ALA A 184 5.19 -16.51 3.97
C ALA A 184 5.83 -16.34 2.57
N THR A 185 6.21 -15.11 2.24
CA THR A 185 6.89 -14.77 0.97
C THR A 185 8.24 -15.48 0.82
N ASP A 186 9.02 -15.57 1.90
CA ASP A 186 10.33 -16.25 1.86
C ASP A 186 10.16 -17.77 1.76
N THR A 187 9.11 -18.31 2.40
CA THR A 187 8.78 -19.74 2.35
C THR A 187 8.36 -20.15 0.93
N GLU A 188 7.50 -19.36 0.29
CA GLU A 188 7.10 -19.57 -1.11
C GLU A 188 8.30 -19.46 -2.06
N HIS A 189 9.23 -18.54 -1.79
CA HIS A 189 10.43 -18.35 -2.61
C HIS A 189 11.45 -19.49 -2.47
N LEU A 190 11.61 -20.06 -1.26
CA LEU A 190 12.58 -21.12 -0.99
C LEU A 190 12.05 -22.53 -1.27
N ALA A 191 10.72 -22.71 -1.33
CA ALA A 191 10.11 -24.02 -1.54
C ALA A 191 10.61 -24.78 -2.78
N PRO A 192 10.83 -24.14 -3.95
CA PRO A 192 11.42 -24.82 -5.12
C PRO A 192 12.82 -25.38 -4.87
N GLY A 193 13.64 -24.73 -4.04
CA GLY A 193 15.01 -25.18 -3.76
C GLY A 193 15.05 -26.39 -2.85
N VAL A 194 14.21 -26.38 -1.82
CA VAL A 194 14.02 -27.54 -0.94
C VAL A 194 13.40 -28.69 -1.73
N ALA A 195 12.46 -28.40 -2.62
CA ALA A 195 11.91 -29.38 -3.55
C ALA A 195 13.00 -30.04 -4.42
N ALA A 196 13.93 -29.25 -4.98
CA ALA A 196 15.05 -29.78 -5.76
C ALA A 196 16.00 -30.66 -4.92
N TRP A 197 16.11 -30.43 -3.61
CA TRP A 197 16.86 -31.31 -2.71
C TRP A 197 16.12 -32.62 -2.43
N LEU A 198 14.82 -32.56 -2.19
CA LEU A 198 13.99 -33.76 -1.99
C LEU A 198 13.92 -34.64 -3.25
N GLU A 199 13.97 -34.05 -4.45
CA GLU A 199 14.05 -34.79 -5.72
C GLU A 199 15.39 -35.52 -5.90
N ARG A 200 16.45 -35.08 -5.20
CA ARG A 200 17.79 -35.69 -5.22
C ARG A 200 18.01 -36.66 -4.05
N ASP A 201 16.93 -37.20 -3.49
CA ASP A 201 16.90 -38.18 -2.40
C ASP A 201 17.46 -37.70 -1.05
N LEU A 202 17.54 -36.38 -0.81
CA LEU A 202 17.81 -35.86 0.54
C LEU A 202 16.59 -36.04 1.43
N THR A 203 16.78 -36.58 2.63
CA THR A 203 15.66 -36.75 3.56
C THR A 203 15.26 -35.39 4.17
N PRO A 204 14.01 -35.22 4.62
CA PRO A 204 13.57 -34.01 5.31
C PRO A 204 14.40 -33.66 6.57
N THR A 205 15.09 -34.64 7.15
CA THR A 205 15.96 -34.45 8.32
C THR A 205 17.31 -33.89 7.87
N ASP A 206 17.91 -34.44 6.80
CA ASP A 206 19.19 -33.93 6.26
C ASP A 206 19.08 -32.48 5.79
N VAL A 207 17.96 -32.14 5.15
CA VAL A 207 17.66 -30.76 4.72
C VAL A 207 17.52 -29.83 5.93
N ARG A 208 16.90 -30.30 7.01
CA ARG A 208 16.73 -29.52 8.23
C ARG A 208 18.08 -29.26 8.87
N ASP A 209 18.88 -30.31 9.06
CA ASP A 209 20.18 -30.23 9.72
C ASP A 209 21.13 -29.30 8.94
N ALA A 210 21.11 -29.37 7.60
CA ALA A 210 21.87 -28.47 6.73
C ALA A 210 21.45 -26.99 6.81
N LEU A 211 20.20 -26.71 7.17
CA LEU A 211 19.68 -25.34 7.31
C LEU A 211 19.83 -24.80 8.74
N THR A 212 20.00 -25.66 9.73
CA THR A 212 20.16 -25.29 11.15
C THR A 212 21.60 -25.37 11.67
N ALA A 213 22.53 -25.92 10.89
CA ALA A 213 23.97 -25.95 11.19
C ALA A 213 24.63 -24.57 11.00
#